data_AF-A0A7K9S6B0-F1
#
_entry.id   AF-A0A7K9S6B0-F1
#
_cell.length_a   1.000
_cell.length_b   1.000
_cell.length_c   1.000
_cell.angle_alpha   90.00
_cell.angle_beta   90.00
_cell.angle_gamma   90.00
#
_symmetry.space_group_name_H-M   'P 1'
#
loop_
_entity.id
_entity.type
_entity.pdbx_description
1 polymer ?
#
loop_
_entity_poly.entity_id
_entity_poly.type
_entity_poly.pdbx_seq_one_letter_code
_entity_poly.pdbx_strand_id
1 'polypeptide(L)'
;LLVLACFLVGFGPPTPMAKEIMKKVAFDNFEDGLITEEYLSEEELEEASFLKPSNFVGVVFKDSMSYQLRFHDSIAMSSIYTESR
;
A
#
# COMPACT_ATOMS: atom_id res chain seq x y z
N LEU A 1 -21.38 2.35 -14.02
CA LEU A 1 -20.76 1.19 -13.33
C LEU A 1 -19.70 1.75 -12.40
N LEU A 2 -19.93 1.75 -11.09
CA LEU A 2 -18.87 2.02 -10.11
C LEU A 2 -17.91 0.82 -10.19
N VAL A 3 -16.73 1.03 -10.77
CA VAL A 3 -15.63 0.10 -10.56
C VAL A 3 -15.30 0.24 -9.08
N LEU A 4 -15.74 -0.71 -8.25
CA LEU A 4 -15.14 -0.88 -6.92
C LEU A 4 -13.66 -1.12 -7.19
N ALA A 5 -12.83 -0.09 -6.98
CA ALA A 5 -11.39 -0.24 -7.04
C ALA A 5 -11.01 -1.07 -5.81
N CYS A 6 -10.99 -2.39 -5.99
CA CYS A 6 -10.58 -3.31 -4.94
C CYS A 6 -9.07 -3.17 -4.83
N PHE A 7 -8.59 -2.37 -3.87
CA PHE A 7 -7.15 -2.19 -3.63
C PHE A 7 -6.65 -3.28 -2.70
N LEU A 8 -5.50 -3.84 -3.04
CA LEU A 8 -4.76 -4.73 -2.16
C LEU A 8 -3.67 -3.92 -1.47
N VAL A 9 -3.77 -3.71 -0.17
CA VAL A 9 -2.78 -2.93 0.59
C VAL A 9 -1.97 -3.83 1.50
N GLY A 10 -0.69 -4.00 1.16
CA GLY A 10 0.27 -4.60 2.07
C GLY A 10 0.78 -3.56 3.06
N PHE A 11 0.97 -3.91 4.33
CA PHE A 11 1.63 -3.02 5.28
C PHE A 11 2.54 -3.74 6.27
N GLY A 12 3.56 -3.03 6.74
CA GLY A 12 4.58 -3.59 7.62
C GLY A 12 5.57 -2.53 8.13
N PRO A 13 6.23 -2.75 9.26
CA PRO A 13 6.02 -3.87 10.19
C PRO A 13 4.64 -3.79 10.88
N PRO A 14 4.03 -4.93 11.29
CA PRO A 14 2.64 -4.97 11.71
C PRO A 14 2.51 -4.68 13.22
N THR A 15 3.00 -3.51 13.62
CA THR A 15 2.88 -3.04 15.01
C THR A 15 1.42 -2.77 15.38
N PRO A 16 1.05 -2.76 16.67
CA PRO A 16 -0.32 -2.40 17.08
C PRO A 16 -0.77 -1.04 16.52
N MET A 17 0.13 -0.05 16.47
CA MET A 17 -0.15 1.26 15.89
C MET A 17 -0.44 1.16 14.39
N ALA A 18 0.39 0.45 13.62
CA ALA A 18 0.20 0.26 12.19
C ALA A 18 -1.15 -0.42 11.88
N LYS A 19 -1.52 -1.44 12.66
CA LYS A 19 -2.82 -2.12 12.54
C LYS A 19 -3.99 -1.17 12.80
N GLU A 20 -3.92 -0.34 13.83
CA GLU A 20 -4.97 0.64 14.13
C GLU A 20 -5.07 1.73 13.06
N ILE A 21 -3.93 2.19 12.53
CA ILE A 21 -3.91 3.12 11.38
C ILE A 21 -4.61 2.47 10.18
N MET A 22 -4.24 1.24 9.82
CA MET A 22 -4.80 0.56 8.64
C MET A 22 -6.30 0.24 8.79
N LYS A 23 -6.76 -0.11 9.99
CA LYS A 23 -8.21 -0.23 10.27
C LYS A 23 -8.93 1.08 10.05
N LYS A 24 -8.36 2.20 10.51
CA LYS A 24 -8.94 3.53 10.31
C LYS A 24 -8.94 3.94 8.84
N VAL A 25 -7.85 3.69 8.12
CA VAL A 25 -7.77 3.93 6.66
C VAL A 25 -8.85 3.15 5.94
N ALA A 26 -9.02 1.87 6.26
CA ALA A 26 -10.08 1.02 5.69
C ALA A 26 -11.46 1.61 5.95
N PHE A 27 -11.77 1.91 7.22
CA PHE A 27 -13.08 2.39 7.64
C PHE A 27 -13.44 3.77 7.07
N ASP A 28 -12.49 4.72 7.06
CA ASP A 28 -12.77 6.11 6.68
C ASP A 28 -12.81 6.31 5.16
N ASN A 29 -12.15 5.45 4.37
CA ASN A 29 -11.93 5.70 2.93
C ASN A 29 -12.52 4.64 2.00
N PHE A 30 -12.95 3.50 2.52
CA PHE A 30 -13.44 2.38 1.70
C PHE A 30 -14.76 1.86 2.26
N GLU A 31 -15.87 2.10 1.56
CA GLU A 31 -17.21 1.61 1.95
C GLU A 31 -17.27 0.07 1.95
N ASP A 32 -16.58 -0.57 1.00
CA ASP A 32 -16.26 -1.99 0.92
C ASP A 32 -15.17 -2.14 -0.15
N GLY A 33 -14.13 -2.96 0.06
CA GLY A 33 -13.17 -3.29 -1.02
C GLY A 33 -11.69 -3.01 -0.76
N LEU A 34 -11.29 -2.65 0.46
CA LEU A 34 -9.88 -2.69 0.84
C LEU A 34 -9.52 -4.06 1.40
N ILE A 35 -8.59 -4.78 0.75
CA ILE A 35 -8.00 -6.00 1.30
C ILE A 35 -6.64 -5.63 1.87
N THR A 36 -6.40 -5.92 3.16
CA THR A 36 -5.12 -5.64 3.80
C THR A 36 -4.33 -6.92 4.06
N GLU A 37 -3.03 -6.90 3.78
CA GLU A 37 -2.09 -7.98 4.11
C GLU A 37 -0.97 -7.44 5.02
N GLU A 38 -0.60 -8.19 6.05
CA GLU A 38 0.48 -7.84 6.98
C GLU A 38 1.80 -8.49 6.56
N TYR A 39 2.88 -7.72 6.66
CA TYR A 39 4.25 -8.16 6.33
C TYR A 39 5.19 -7.89 7.49
N LEU A 40 6.11 -8.81 7.77
CA LEU A 40 7.01 -8.75 8.92
C LEU A 40 8.23 -7.87 8.67
N SER A 41 8.63 -7.71 7.41
CA SER A 41 9.79 -6.93 7.02
C SER A 41 9.53 -6.03 5.81
N GLU A 42 10.40 -5.03 5.62
CA GLU A 42 10.37 -4.20 4.42
C GLU A 42 10.70 -5.00 3.15
N GLU A 43 11.56 -6.03 3.28
CA GLU A 43 11.98 -6.91 2.20
C GLU A 43 10.81 -7.74 1.66
N GLU A 44 10.00 -8.34 2.54
CA GLU A 44 8.81 -9.10 2.12
C GLU A 44 7.78 -8.19 1.41
N LEU A 45 7.67 -6.94 1.87
CA LEU A 45 6.80 -5.92 1.26
C LEU A 45 7.30 -5.47 -0.12
N GLU A 46 8.61 -5.36 -0.26
CA GLU A 46 9.27 -5.04 -1.52
C GLU A 46 9.08 -6.18 -2.52
N GLU A 47 9.35 -7.43 -2.13
CA GLU A 47 9.04 -8.61 -2.95
C GLU A 47 7.57 -8.67 -3.38
N ALA A 48 6.65 -8.38 -2.46
CA ALA A 48 5.22 -8.32 -2.76
C ALA A 48 4.88 -7.28 -3.81
N SER A 49 5.54 -6.12 -3.83
CA SER A 49 5.30 -5.10 -4.85
C SER A 49 5.63 -5.57 -6.27
N PHE A 50 6.61 -6.47 -6.44
CA PHE A 50 6.91 -7.06 -7.75
C PHE A 50 5.93 -8.18 -8.15
N LEU A 51 5.47 -8.97 -7.18
CA LEU A 51 4.69 -10.19 -7.42
C LEU A 51 3.17 -9.97 -7.45
N LYS A 52 2.66 -9.01 -6.68
CA LYS A 52 1.23 -8.75 -6.57
C LYS A 52 0.71 -7.99 -7.80
N PRO A 53 -0.60 -8.01 -8.09
CA PRO A 53 -1.15 -7.33 -9.26
C PRO A 53 -1.02 -5.80 -9.16
N SER A 54 -1.27 -5.09 -10.26
CA SER A 54 -1.09 -3.63 -10.35
C SER A 54 -2.06 -2.80 -9.49
N ASN A 55 -3.02 -3.41 -8.80
CA ASN A 55 -3.84 -2.75 -7.79
C ASN A 55 -3.25 -2.88 -6.37
N PHE A 56 -2.00 -3.34 -6.26
CA PHE A 56 -1.26 -3.43 -5.01
C PHE A 56 -0.58 -2.11 -4.64
N VAL A 57 -0.68 -1.74 -3.35
CA VAL A 57 0.12 -0.68 -2.74
C VAL A 57 0.71 -1.21 -1.43
N GLY A 58 2.02 -1.10 -1.27
CA GLY A 58 2.72 -1.41 -0.04
C GLY A 58 2.91 -0.16 0.83
N VAL A 59 2.70 -0.27 2.13
CA VAL A 59 2.95 0.78 3.13
C VAL A 59 4.01 0.31 4.10
N VAL A 60 5.20 0.90 4.02
CA VAL A 60 6.32 0.63 4.91
C VAL A 60 6.33 1.70 6.01
N PHE A 61 5.89 1.35 7.21
CA PHE A 61 5.95 2.23 8.37
C PHE A 61 7.39 2.31 8.90
N LYS A 62 7.96 3.52 8.92
CA LYS A 62 9.33 3.76 9.41
C LYS A 62 9.32 4.11 10.90
N ASP A 63 8.30 4.85 11.33
CA ASP A 63 8.02 5.18 12.72
C ASP A 63 6.51 5.49 12.89
N SER A 64 6.12 6.12 13.99
CA SER A 64 4.71 6.45 14.29
C SER A 64 4.12 7.56 13.42
N MET A 65 4.94 8.31 12.69
CA MET A 65 4.58 9.51 11.93
C MET A 65 5.11 9.52 10.49
N SER A 66 5.95 8.57 10.11
CA SER A 66 6.51 8.48 8.77
C SER A 66 6.36 7.10 8.14
N TYR A 67 6.13 7.10 6.82
CA TYR A 67 5.94 5.90 6.02
C TYR A 67 6.48 6.09 4.61
N GLN A 68 6.73 4.99 3.92
CA GLN A 68 7.09 4.94 2.51
C GLN A 68 6.09 4.07 1.74
N LEU A 69 5.67 4.54 0.56
CA LEU A 69 4.83 3.75 -0.32
C LEU A 69 5.67 2.92 -1.29
N ARG A 70 5.20 1.71 -1.58
CA ARG A 70 5.72 0.81 -2.63
C ARG A 70 4.59 0.54 -3.61
N PHE A 71 4.88 0.65 -4.90
CA PHE A 71 3.92 0.41 -5.96
C PHE A 71 4.42 -0.72 -6.84
N HIS A 72 3.50 -1.37 -7.54
CA HIS A 72 3.89 -2.33 -8.55
C HIS A 72 4.78 -1.68 -9.63
N ASP A 73 5.81 -2.39 -10.07
CA ASP A 73 6.88 -1.87 -10.94
C ASP A 73 6.38 -1.25 -12.25
N SER A 74 5.32 -1.81 -12.84
CA SER A 74 4.68 -1.24 -14.04
C SER A 74 4.14 0.18 -13.83
N ILE A 75 3.78 0.53 -12.59
CA ILE A 75 3.30 1.86 -12.22
C ILE A 75 4.49 2.81 -12.00
N ALA A 76 5.55 2.34 -11.33
CA ALA A 76 6.75 3.12 -11.06
C ALA A 76 7.47 3.59 -12.34
N MET A 77 7.44 2.80 -13.42
CA MET A 77 7.98 3.24 -14.72
C MET A 77 7.16 4.35 -15.39
N SER A 78 5.86 4.48 -15.07
CA SER A 78 4.99 5.50 -15.67
C SER A 78 5.11 6.87 -14.99
N SER A 79 5.53 6.92 -13.73
CA SER A 79 5.66 8.17 -12.95
C SER A 79 7.00 8.90 -13.16
N ILE A 80 7.94 8.31 -13.90
CA ILE A 80 9.24 8.95 -14.24
C ILE A 80 9.06 10.11 -15.23
N TYR A 81 7.91 10.23 -15.92
CA TYR A 81 7.58 11.36 -16.78
C TYR A 81 6.57 12.32 -16.15
N THR A 82 7.02 13.07 -15.14
CA THR A 82 6.47 14.41 -14.87
C THR A 82 7.65 15.39 -14.80
N GLU A 83 8.12 15.81 -15.96
CA GLU A 83 8.94 17.02 -16.07
C GLU A 83 8.02 18.20 -15.75
N SER A 84 8.15 18.75 -14.55
CA SER A 84 7.49 20.00 -14.15
C SER A 84 8.02 21.13 -15.04
N ARG A 85 7.15 21.73 -15.85
CA ARG A 85 7.41 23.00 -16.56
C ARG A 85 7.31 24.18 -15.61
#